data_AF-A0A6I4SI42-F1
#
_entry.id   AF-A0A6I4SI42-F1
#
_cell.length_a   1.000
_cell.length_b   1.000
_cell.length_c   1.000
_cell.angle_alpha   90.00
_cell.angle_beta   90.00
_cell.angle_gamma   90.00
#
_symmetry.space_group_name_H-M   'P 1'
#
loop_
_entity.id
_entity.type
_entity.pdbx_description
1 polymer ?
#
loop_
_entity_poly.entity_id
_entity_poly.type
_entity_poly.pdbx_seq_one_letter_code
_entity_poly.pdbx_strand_id
1 'polypeptide(L)'
;MQIVSMIFLIIFFAAFAGVIKPYIGNLTRWQFAVAAFVSAMICGATSPTPNEASRLTSGAESEAAEQEPQTNSSEEIVSAKRPEKPEPAARPTETAKEEGAKSKGASAPKRSTQHNIVIMSRDGVRARLKDPDSADFRNVGYYSGGSEGAAVCGEVNAKNGFGGFGGFERFVAMGPKVAFLESDVEASEFAIAWKGLCVKADTDEVNIP
;
A
#
# COMPACT_ATOMS: atom_id res chain seq x y z
N MET A 1 -17.06 21.05 39.39
CA MET A 1 -16.70 19.86 38.59
C MET A 1 -17.04 20.01 37.10
N GLN A 2 -18.28 20.33 36.70
CA GLN A 2 -18.67 20.46 35.27
C GLN A 2 -17.78 21.40 34.43
N ILE A 3 -17.41 22.58 34.95
CA ILE A 3 -16.54 23.53 34.22
C ILE A 3 -15.18 22.91 33.86
N VAL A 4 -14.59 22.13 34.79
CA VAL A 4 -13.30 21.47 34.56
C VAL A 4 -13.43 20.37 33.49
N SER A 5 -14.53 19.62 33.51
CA SER A 5 -14.85 18.60 32.49
C SER A 5 -15.03 19.21 31.09
N MET A 6 -15.70 20.36 30.98
CA MET A 6 -15.85 21.08 29.71
C MET A 6 -14.50 21.56 29.16
N ILE A 7 -13.60 22.05 30.02
CA ILE A 7 -12.24 22.45 29.63
C ILE A 7 -11.45 21.25 29.08
N PHE A 8 -11.49 20.10 29.75
CA PHE A 8 -10.82 18.88 29.26
C PHE A 8 -11.38 18.40 27.92
N LEU A 9 -12.69 18.45 27.70
CA LEU A 9 -13.29 18.11 26.40
C LEU A 9 -12.85 19.06 25.28
N ILE A 10 -12.81 20.38 25.54
CA ILE A 10 -12.34 21.36 24.55
C ILE A 10 -10.87 21.13 24.19
N ILE A 11 -10.01 20.86 25.18
CA ILE A 11 -8.59 20.53 24.95
C ILE A 11 -8.45 19.24 24.14
N PHE A 12 -9.24 18.21 24.44
CA PHE A 12 -9.23 16.94 23.71
C PHE A 12 -9.64 17.12 22.24
N PHE A 13 -10.72 17.85 21.96
CA PHE A 13 -11.14 18.14 20.59
C PHE A 13 -10.14 19.04 19.84
N ALA A 14 -9.50 20.00 20.51
CA ALA A 14 -8.45 20.83 19.91
C ALA A 14 -7.21 20.00 19.53
N ALA A 15 -6.80 19.06 20.40
CA ALA A 15 -5.72 18.12 20.09
C ALA A 15 -6.07 17.21 18.90
N PHE A 16 -7.30 16.67 18.88
CA PHE A 16 -7.78 15.81 17.80
C PHE A 16 -7.88 16.55 16.45
N ALA A 17 -8.34 17.81 16.46
CA ALA A 17 -8.34 18.67 15.28
C ALA A 17 -6.92 18.97 14.77
N GLY A 18 -5.95 19.15 15.67
CA GLY A 18 -4.53 19.31 15.33
C GLY A 18 -3.91 18.09 14.64
N VAL A 19 -4.39 16.88 14.95
CA VAL A 19 -3.98 15.63 14.26
C VAL A 19 -4.56 15.54 12.85
N ILE A 20 -5.78 16.05 12.62
CA ILE A 20 -6.51 15.91 11.34
C ILE A 20 -6.24 17.09 10.37
N LYS A 21 -5.89 18.29 10.87
CA LYS A 21 -5.51 19.45 10.04
C LYS A 21 -4.19 20.10 10.51
N PRO A 22 -3.03 19.50 10.18
CA PRO A 22 -1.72 20.08 10.50
C PRO A 22 -1.34 21.15 9.46
N TYR A 23 -1.95 22.35 9.51
CA TYR A 23 -1.55 23.43 8.61
C TYR A 23 -1.75 24.85 9.15
N ILE A 24 -0.77 25.33 9.92
CA ILE A 24 -0.41 26.77 10.01
C ILE A 24 1.12 26.88 10.00
N GLY A 25 1.72 27.26 8.86
CA GLY A 25 3.11 27.72 8.76
C GLY A 25 4.20 26.67 8.41
N ASN A 26 5.44 27.15 8.32
CA ASN A 26 6.64 26.46 7.81
C ASN A 26 7.19 25.30 8.69
N LEU A 27 6.40 24.72 9.59
CA LEU A 27 6.86 23.63 10.46
C LEU A 27 6.75 22.27 9.75
N THR A 28 7.88 21.57 9.61
CA THR A 28 7.94 20.26 8.96
C THR A 28 7.34 19.17 9.85
N ARG A 29 6.62 18.22 9.23
CA ARG A 29 5.80 17.16 9.86
C ARG A 29 6.51 16.36 10.97
N TRP A 30 7.83 16.28 10.96
CA TRP A 30 8.63 15.56 11.97
C TRP A 30 8.63 16.23 13.35
N GLN A 31 8.45 17.55 13.44
CA GLN A 31 8.45 18.29 14.72
C GLN A 31 7.34 17.83 15.67
N PHE A 32 6.15 17.51 15.16
CA PHE A 32 5.05 16.99 15.97
C PHE A 32 5.32 15.58 16.51
N ALA A 33 6.00 14.73 15.74
CA ALA A 33 6.40 13.39 16.21
C ALA A 33 7.44 13.48 17.34
N VAL A 34 8.43 14.39 17.21
CA VAL A 34 9.41 14.66 18.26
C VAL A 34 8.74 15.22 19.52
N ALA A 35 7.83 16.18 19.39
CA ALA A 35 7.10 16.76 20.53
C ALA A 35 6.26 15.71 21.27
N ALA A 36 5.55 14.83 20.55
CA ALA A 36 4.79 13.73 21.15
C ALA A 36 5.69 12.73 21.90
N PHE A 37 6.86 12.39 21.34
CA PHE A 37 7.81 11.46 21.96
C PHE A 37 8.47 12.04 23.21
N VAL A 38 8.83 13.33 23.18
CA VAL A 38 9.35 14.05 24.36
C VAL A 38 8.28 14.16 25.46
N SER A 39 7.03 14.42 25.10
CA SER A 39 5.91 14.44 26.05
C SER A 39 5.72 13.07 26.74
N ALA A 40 5.74 11.98 25.97
CA ALA A 40 5.65 10.62 26.51
C ALA A 40 6.83 10.27 27.45
N MET A 41 8.05 10.69 27.12
CA MET A 41 9.23 10.54 27.98
C MET A 41 9.08 11.31 29.31
N ILE A 42 8.50 12.52 29.29
CA ILE A 42 8.28 13.32 30.50
C ILE A 42 7.19 12.68 31.39
N CYS A 43 6.10 12.18 30.82
CA CYS A 43 5.06 11.47 31.58
C CYS A 43 5.53 10.09 32.10
N GLY A 44 6.46 9.43 31.41
CA GLY A 44 7.05 8.15 31.84
C GLY A 44 7.91 8.24 33.10
N ALA A 45 8.34 9.44 33.50
CA ALA A 45 9.20 9.65 34.66
C ALA A 45 8.46 9.67 36.02
N THR A 46 7.12 9.59 36.03
CA THR A 46 6.30 9.66 37.26
C THR A 46 5.25 8.54 37.35
N SER A 47 5.61 7.30 37.00
CA SER A 47 4.79 6.13 37.35
C SER A 47 4.90 5.86 38.87
N PRO A 48 3.79 5.86 39.65
CA PRO A 48 3.83 5.39 41.03
C PRO A 48 4.19 3.90 41.05
N THR A 49 5.01 3.49 42.03
CA THR A 49 5.48 2.11 42.15
C THR A 49 4.34 1.13 42.51
N PRO A 50 4.36 -0.13 42.04
CA PRO A 50 3.23 -1.05 42.11
C PRO A 50 3.02 -1.71 43.50
N ASN A 51 3.26 -0.98 44.60
CA ASN A 51 3.14 -1.49 45.97
C ASN A 51 1.97 -0.91 46.77
N GLU A 52 1.15 -0.02 46.18
CA GLU A 52 -0.03 0.58 46.85
C GLU A 52 -1.38 0.12 46.25
N ALA A 53 -1.38 -0.84 45.33
CA ALA A 53 -2.58 -1.36 44.65
C ALA A 53 -3.25 -2.56 45.37
N SER A 54 -2.84 -2.89 46.61
CA SER A 54 -3.21 -4.16 47.28
C SER A 54 -4.08 -4.02 48.54
N ARG A 55 -4.84 -2.92 48.70
CA ARG A 55 -5.66 -2.68 49.92
C ARG A 55 -7.12 -2.28 49.72
N LEU A 56 -7.65 -2.27 48.49
CA LEU A 56 -9.07 -1.98 48.23
C LEU A 56 -9.69 -2.94 47.19
N THR A 57 -9.56 -4.25 47.40
CA THR A 57 -10.54 -5.29 47.01
C THR A 57 -10.19 -6.56 47.79
N SER A 58 -10.75 -6.67 48.99
CA SER A 58 -10.91 -7.95 49.69
C SER A 58 -12.40 -8.11 49.99
N GLY A 59 -13.07 -9.02 49.28
CA GLY A 59 -14.49 -9.26 49.46
C GLY A 59 -15.05 -10.24 48.43
N ALA A 60 -15.60 -11.35 48.95
CA ALA A 60 -16.26 -12.46 48.26
C ALA A 60 -15.36 -13.55 47.62
N GLU A 61 -15.34 -14.70 48.31
CA GLU A 61 -15.55 -16.06 47.78
C GLU A 61 -16.49 -16.12 46.54
N SER A 62 -16.50 -17.11 45.63
CA SER A 62 -15.76 -18.37 45.41
C SER A 62 -15.77 -18.68 43.88
N GLU A 63 -15.38 -19.84 43.30
CA GLU A 63 -15.06 -21.17 43.82
C GLU A 63 -14.04 -21.93 42.91
N ALA A 64 -13.82 -23.21 43.23
CA ALA A 64 -12.85 -24.14 42.67
C ALA A 64 -13.41 -25.05 41.56
N ALA A 65 -12.58 -25.35 40.55
CA ALA A 65 -12.53 -26.58 39.72
C ALA A 65 -11.32 -26.42 38.76
N GLU A 66 -10.14 -27.02 39.00
CA GLU A 66 -9.81 -28.46 38.92
C GLU A 66 -9.92 -29.00 37.48
N GLN A 67 -8.85 -28.91 36.67
CA GLN A 67 -8.55 -29.94 35.66
C GLN A 67 -7.12 -29.91 35.09
N GLU A 68 -6.38 -30.98 35.37
CA GLU A 68 -5.24 -31.55 34.62
C GLU A 68 -5.15 -33.04 35.02
N PRO A 69 -4.43 -33.92 34.29
CA PRO A 69 -4.03 -33.91 32.87
C PRO A 69 -4.36 -35.28 32.20
N GLN A 70 -3.49 -35.75 31.29
CA GLN A 70 -3.40 -37.10 30.66
C GLN A 70 -4.15 -37.32 29.33
N THR A 71 -3.67 -38.13 28.36
CA THR A 71 -2.31 -38.57 27.94
C THR A 71 -2.41 -39.22 26.54
N ASN A 72 -1.30 -39.26 25.79
CA ASN A 72 -0.91 -40.21 24.73
C ASN A 72 -1.91 -41.25 24.20
N SER A 73 -2.06 -41.31 22.88
CA SER A 73 -1.70 -42.46 21.98
C SER A 73 -2.34 -42.22 20.61
N SER A 74 -1.56 -41.83 19.59
CA SER A 74 -0.86 -42.69 18.63
C SER A 74 -1.79 -43.50 17.71
N GLU A 75 -1.84 -43.13 16.42
CA GLU A 75 -1.76 -44.12 15.34
C GLU A 75 -1.20 -43.49 14.05
N GLU A 76 -0.53 -44.31 13.26
CA GLU A 76 0.42 -43.93 12.19
C GLU A 76 0.12 -44.76 10.93
N ILE A 77 -0.17 -44.11 9.79
CA ILE A 77 -0.12 -44.70 8.45
C ILE A 77 0.36 -43.57 7.49
N VAL A 78 1.63 -43.49 7.04
CA VAL A 78 2.32 -44.32 6.02
C VAL A 78 1.63 -44.21 4.65
N SER A 79 2.25 -43.96 3.49
CA SER A 79 3.59 -43.53 3.07
C SER A 79 3.53 -43.28 1.53
N ALA A 80 4.60 -42.73 0.94
CA ALA A 80 4.93 -42.79 -0.49
C ALA A 80 4.05 -42.02 -1.53
N LYS A 81 4.58 -41.53 -2.67
CA LYS A 81 5.97 -41.19 -3.04
C LYS A 81 6.00 -40.27 -4.28
N ARG A 82 6.96 -39.34 -4.31
CA ARG A 82 7.37 -38.52 -5.47
C ARG A 82 8.18 -39.34 -6.51
N PRO A 83 7.96 -39.08 -7.82
CA PRO A 83 9.05 -38.74 -8.75
C PRO A 83 8.70 -37.41 -9.46
N GLU A 84 9.46 -36.32 -9.37
CA GLU A 84 10.83 -36.05 -9.84
C GLU A 84 10.95 -35.72 -11.36
N LYS A 85 11.57 -34.55 -11.57
CA LYS A 85 12.02 -33.80 -12.77
C LYS A 85 12.22 -34.58 -14.09
N PRO A 86 12.11 -33.90 -15.25
CA PRO A 86 13.31 -33.21 -15.74
C PRO A 86 13.14 -31.79 -16.33
N GLU A 87 14.22 -31.05 -16.16
CA GLU A 87 14.70 -29.79 -16.76
C GLU A 87 16.24 -30.07 -16.85
N PRO A 88 17.07 -29.50 -17.76
CA PRO A 88 16.93 -28.16 -18.33
C PRO A 88 17.44 -27.92 -19.77
N ALA A 89 17.11 -26.75 -20.33
CA ALA A 89 17.87 -25.96 -21.33
C ALA A 89 16.99 -24.79 -21.83
N ALA A 90 17.49 -23.60 -22.14
CA ALA A 90 18.76 -22.95 -21.81
C ALA A 90 18.57 -21.41 -21.88
N ARG A 91 19.45 -20.68 -21.18
CA ARG A 91 19.43 -19.20 -21.04
C ARG A 91 20.40 -18.57 -22.06
N PRO A 92 20.12 -17.36 -22.56
CA PRO A 92 21.01 -16.22 -22.26
C PRO A 92 20.20 -15.07 -21.63
N THR A 93 20.56 -14.39 -20.54
CA THR A 93 21.81 -13.69 -20.16
C THR A 93 22.38 -12.79 -21.23
N GLU A 94 21.82 -11.59 -21.33
CA GLU A 94 22.62 -10.38 -21.45
C GLU A 94 22.28 -9.41 -20.30
N THR A 95 23.20 -9.36 -19.35
CA THR A 95 23.76 -8.15 -18.71
C THR A 95 22.86 -6.94 -18.48
N ALA A 96 22.49 -6.75 -17.21
CA ALA A 96 22.33 -5.42 -16.66
C ALA A 96 23.65 -4.63 -16.76
N LYS A 97 23.58 -3.35 -17.13
CA LYS A 97 24.60 -2.37 -16.80
C LYS A 97 23.94 -1.21 -16.06
N GLU A 98 24.13 -1.19 -14.76
CA GLU A 98 23.79 -0.04 -13.93
C GLU A 98 24.80 1.08 -14.17
N GLU A 99 24.33 2.26 -14.55
CA GLU A 99 25.08 3.51 -14.37
C GLU A 99 24.16 4.56 -13.76
N GLY A 100 24.29 4.76 -12.44
CA GLY A 100 23.52 5.75 -11.71
C GLY A 100 24.10 7.15 -11.89
N ALA A 101 23.24 8.15 -12.08
CA ALA A 101 23.61 9.56 -11.95
C ALA A 101 22.51 10.36 -11.25
N LYS A 102 22.91 11.03 -10.17
CA LYS A 102 22.09 11.87 -9.29
C LYS A 102 21.94 13.27 -9.88
N SER A 103 20.71 13.76 -10.08
CA SER A 103 20.46 15.19 -10.32
C SER A 103 19.18 15.67 -9.64
N LYS A 104 19.31 16.65 -8.74
CA LYS A 104 18.17 17.43 -8.24
C LYS A 104 17.78 18.47 -9.29
N GLY A 105 16.48 18.64 -9.53
CA GLY A 105 15.94 19.69 -10.40
C GLY A 105 14.60 19.25 -10.96
N ALA A 106 13.54 20.03 -10.68
CA ALA A 106 12.22 19.78 -11.25
C ALA A 106 12.23 20.24 -12.72
N SER A 107 12.46 19.29 -13.61
CA SER A 107 12.29 19.42 -15.06
C SER A 107 11.63 18.16 -15.60
N ALA A 108 10.93 18.26 -16.73
CA ALA A 108 10.12 17.17 -17.26
C ALA A 108 10.92 15.86 -17.41
N PRO A 109 10.32 14.70 -17.12
CA PRO A 109 11.01 13.42 -17.17
C PRO A 109 11.56 13.17 -18.57
N LYS A 110 12.87 12.91 -18.66
CA LYS A 110 13.53 12.52 -19.91
C LYS A 110 12.84 11.26 -20.47
N ARG A 111 12.83 11.09 -21.80
CA ARG A 111 12.30 9.91 -22.53
C ARG A 111 12.46 8.57 -21.79
N SER A 112 13.68 8.27 -21.33
CA SER A 112 13.98 7.03 -20.60
C SER A 112 13.23 6.90 -19.27
N THR A 113 13.00 8.01 -18.56
CA THR A 113 12.20 8.04 -17.32
C THR A 113 10.72 7.78 -17.61
N GLN A 114 10.13 8.38 -18.65
CA GLN A 114 8.73 8.11 -19.03
C GLN A 114 8.55 6.64 -19.42
N HIS A 115 9.45 6.10 -20.24
CA HIS A 115 9.44 4.69 -20.65
C HIS A 115 9.58 3.74 -19.45
N ASN A 116 10.52 3.99 -18.52
CA ASN A 116 10.67 3.19 -17.30
C ASN A 116 9.42 3.21 -16.42
N ILE A 117 8.73 4.37 -16.31
CA ILE A 117 7.46 4.47 -15.56
C ILE A 117 6.36 3.66 -16.26
N VAL A 118 6.29 3.67 -17.59
CA VAL A 118 5.35 2.83 -18.37
C VAL A 118 5.63 1.34 -18.16
N ILE A 119 6.88 0.90 -18.20
CA ILE A 119 7.25 -0.50 -17.91
C ILE A 119 6.79 -0.89 -16.51
N MET A 120 7.19 -0.14 -15.48
CA MET A 120 6.81 -0.44 -14.10
C MET A 120 5.29 -0.41 -13.87
N SER A 121 4.58 0.50 -14.55
CA SER A 121 3.11 0.58 -14.47
C SER A 121 2.44 -0.65 -15.10
N ARG A 122 2.98 -1.20 -16.19
CA ARG A 122 2.49 -2.48 -16.77
C ARG A 122 2.62 -3.63 -15.79
N ASP A 123 3.65 -3.67 -14.95
CA ASP A 123 3.77 -4.69 -13.89
C ASP A 123 2.72 -4.53 -12.79
N GLY A 124 2.41 -3.28 -12.41
CA GLY A 124 1.29 -2.98 -11.52
C GLY A 124 -0.05 -3.45 -12.08
N VAL A 125 -0.30 -3.22 -13.38
CA VAL A 125 -1.51 -3.70 -14.07
C VAL A 125 -1.54 -5.23 -14.16
N ARG A 126 -0.42 -5.88 -14.51
CA ARG A 126 -0.31 -7.35 -14.54
C ARG A 126 -0.74 -7.99 -13.22
N ALA A 127 -0.35 -7.40 -12.09
CA ALA A 127 -0.72 -7.87 -10.75
C ALA A 127 -2.24 -7.77 -10.44
N ARG A 128 -3.03 -7.06 -11.27
CA ARG A 128 -4.50 -6.99 -11.15
C ARG A 128 -5.24 -8.05 -11.96
N LEU A 129 -4.58 -8.68 -12.94
CA LEU A 129 -5.19 -9.59 -13.90
C LEU A 129 -5.30 -11.02 -13.35
N LYS A 130 -6.22 -11.81 -13.92
CA LYS A 130 -6.42 -13.21 -13.50
C LYS A 130 -5.32 -14.15 -14.01
N ASP A 131 -4.79 -13.85 -15.20
CA ASP A 131 -3.62 -14.48 -15.82
C ASP A 131 -2.64 -13.35 -16.23
N PRO A 132 -1.67 -13.01 -15.35
CA PRO A 132 -0.72 -11.91 -15.59
C PRO A 132 0.20 -12.09 -16.81
N ASP A 133 0.50 -13.34 -17.17
CA ASP A 133 1.40 -13.67 -18.28
C ASP A 133 0.69 -13.55 -19.64
N SER A 134 -0.64 -13.67 -19.67
CA SER A 134 -1.48 -13.44 -20.85
C SER A 134 -1.73 -11.97 -21.22
N ALA A 135 -1.18 -11.01 -20.45
CA ALA A 135 -1.50 -9.60 -20.55
C ALA A 135 -1.05 -8.96 -21.87
N ASP A 136 -2.02 -8.65 -22.73
CA ASP A 136 -1.84 -7.86 -23.95
C ASP A 136 -2.22 -6.38 -23.68
N PHE A 137 -1.41 -5.46 -24.17
CA PHE A 137 -1.48 -4.03 -23.84
C PHE A 137 -1.51 -3.19 -25.12
N ARG A 138 -2.47 -2.26 -25.22
CA ARG A 138 -2.55 -1.31 -26.32
C ARG A 138 -2.86 0.11 -25.84
N ASN A 139 -2.62 1.09 -26.71
CA ASN A 139 -2.91 2.50 -26.45
C ASN A 139 -2.33 3.02 -25.12
N VAL A 140 -1.18 2.47 -24.71
CA VAL A 140 -0.51 2.82 -23.45
C VAL A 140 0.25 4.14 -23.63
N GLY A 141 0.00 5.09 -22.73
CA GLY A 141 0.64 6.39 -22.73
C GLY A 141 1.06 6.83 -21.32
N TYR A 142 2.09 7.67 -21.26
CA TYR A 142 2.43 8.47 -20.09
C TYR A 142 1.65 9.79 -20.13
N TYR A 143 1.07 10.17 -19.00
CA TYR A 143 0.22 11.35 -18.85
C TYR A 143 0.66 12.12 -17.60
N SER A 144 1.16 13.35 -17.78
CA SER A 144 1.59 14.22 -16.67
C SER A 144 0.85 15.57 -16.59
N GLY A 145 -0.13 15.80 -17.46
CA GLY A 145 -1.00 16.98 -17.43
C GLY A 145 -2.19 16.88 -16.46
N GLY A 146 -2.31 15.75 -15.75
CA GLY A 146 -3.39 15.48 -14.80
C GLY A 146 -3.24 16.19 -13.44
N SER A 147 -4.32 16.24 -12.66
CA SER A 147 -4.36 16.99 -11.39
C SER A 147 -3.61 16.32 -10.22
N GLU A 148 -3.44 14.99 -10.25
CA GLU A 148 -2.84 14.22 -9.14
C GLU A 148 -1.44 13.67 -9.47
N GLY A 149 -0.75 14.32 -10.41
CA GLY A 149 0.57 13.92 -10.88
C GLY A 149 0.52 12.94 -12.04
N ALA A 150 1.63 12.25 -12.28
CA ALA A 150 1.81 11.44 -13.47
C ALA A 150 1.15 10.05 -13.35
N ALA A 151 0.36 9.71 -14.36
CA ALA A 151 -0.26 8.41 -14.55
C ALA A 151 0.19 7.76 -15.86
N VAL A 152 0.00 6.45 -15.93
CA VAL A 152 0.08 5.65 -17.15
C VAL A 152 -1.30 5.08 -17.38
N CYS A 153 -1.90 5.43 -18.51
CA CYS A 153 -3.23 4.97 -18.89
C CYS A 153 -3.14 4.21 -20.21
N GLY A 154 -4.10 3.34 -20.45
CA GLY A 154 -4.21 2.60 -21.70
C GLY A 154 -5.30 1.54 -21.61
N GLU A 155 -5.18 0.52 -22.44
CA GLU A 155 -6.07 -0.64 -22.43
C GLU A 155 -5.28 -1.93 -22.27
N VAL A 156 -5.86 -2.88 -21.53
CA VAL A 156 -5.30 -4.21 -21.27
C VAL A 156 -6.35 -5.28 -21.56
N ASN A 157 -5.90 -6.44 -22.04
CA ASN A 157 -6.72 -7.63 -22.23
C ASN A 157 -5.95 -8.83 -21.69
N ALA A 158 -6.65 -9.77 -21.06
CA ALA A 158 -6.04 -10.96 -20.46
C ALA A 158 -7.03 -12.13 -20.47
N LYS A 159 -6.51 -13.34 -20.24
CA LYS A 159 -7.36 -14.51 -20.02
C LYS A 159 -8.06 -14.40 -18.67
N ASN A 160 -9.35 -14.68 -18.69
CA ASN A 160 -10.16 -14.86 -17.49
C ASN A 160 -10.01 -16.28 -16.91
N GLY A 161 -10.72 -16.57 -15.82
CA GLY A 161 -10.70 -17.89 -15.17
C GLY A 161 -11.21 -19.07 -16.01
N PHE A 162 -11.78 -18.80 -17.20
CA PHE A 162 -12.22 -19.82 -18.17
C PHE A 162 -11.21 -19.99 -19.33
N GLY A 163 -10.07 -19.30 -19.29
CA GLY A 163 -9.00 -19.40 -20.29
C GLY A 163 -9.21 -18.56 -21.57
N GLY A 164 -10.31 -17.82 -21.66
CA GLY A 164 -10.64 -16.94 -22.80
C GLY A 164 -10.38 -15.47 -22.50
N PHE A 165 -10.15 -14.68 -23.55
CA PHE A 165 -10.03 -13.21 -23.46
C PHE A 165 -11.40 -12.55 -23.40
N GLY A 166 -11.61 -11.63 -22.47
CA GLY A 166 -12.87 -10.89 -22.32
C GLY A 166 -13.02 -9.69 -23.28
N GLY A 167 -11.90 -9.21 -23.83
CA GLY A 167 -11.83 -7.94 -24.54
C GLY A 167 -10.92 -6.96 -23.81
N PHE A 168 -10.57 -5.87 -24.48
CA PHE A 168 -9.75 -4.82 -23.90
C PHE A 168 -10.59 -3.95 -22.94
N GLU A 169 -10.13 -3.81 -21.71
CA GLU A 169 -10.65 -2.85 -20.72
C GLU A 169 -9.62 -1.75 -20.46
N ARG A 170 -10.09 -0.58 -20.02
CA ARG A 170 -9.18 0.53 -19.68
C ARG A 170 -8.52 0.30 -18.32
N PHE A 171 -7.32 0.83 -18.15
CA PHE A 171 -6.62 0.86 -16.87
C PHE A 171 -6.00 2.21 -16.59
N VAL A 172 -5.77 2.50 -15.31
CA VAL A 172 -4.95 3.61 -14.84
C VAL A 172 -3.94 3.07 -13.83
N ALA A 173 -2.67 3.45 -13.98
CA ALA A 173 -1.58 3.01 -13.13
C ALA A 173 -0.62 4.16 -12.78
N MET A 174 -0.05 4.11 -11.58
CA MET A 174 0.87 5.11 -11.03
C MET A 174 2.12 4.38 -10.50
N GLY A 175 2.89 3.82 -11.43
CA GLY A 175 4.02 2.95 -11.11
C GLY A 175 3.59 1.53 -10.70
N PRO A 176 4.50 0.74 -10.09
CA PRO A 176 4.34 -0.72 -9.98
C PRO A 176 3.45 -1.19 -8.82
N LYS A 177 2.90 -0.27 -8.00
CA LYS A 177 2.13 -0.60 -6.79
C LYS A 177 0.70 -0.09 -6.79
N VAL A 178 0.36 0.82 -7.69
CA VAL A 178 -0.95 1.45 -7.77
C VAL A 178 -1.43 1.27 -9.20
N ALA A 179 -2.39 0.38 -9.39
CA ALA A 179 -3.05 0.15 -10.66
C ALA A 179 -4.48 -0.32 -10.40
N PHE A 180 -5.41 0.16 -11.22
CA PHE A 180 -6.80 -0.27 -11.22
C PHE A 180 -7.32 -0.35 -12.66
N LEU A 181 -8.17 -1.34 -12.87
CA LEU A 181 -8.89 -1.60 -14.11
C LEU A 181 -10.24 -0.87 -14.07
N GLU A 182 -10.86 -0.67 -15.23
CA GLU A 182 -12.22 -0.13 -15.32
C GLU A 182 -13.25 -1.01 -14.60
N SER A 183 -13.02 -2.32 -14.54
CA SER A 183 -13.85 -3.27 -13.80
C SER A 183 -13.60 -3.34 -12.28
N ASP A 184 -12.56 -2.68 -11.75
CA ASP A 184 -12.24 -2.69 -10.30
C ASP A 184 -13.06 -1.67 -9.49
N VAL A 185 -13.72 -0.71 -10.15
CA VAL A 185 -14.38 0.45 -9.53
C VAL A 185 -15.71 0.78 -10.24
N GLU A 186 -16.51 1.66 -9.66
CA GLU A 186 -17.75 2.12 -10.32
C GLU A 186 -17.44 2.91 -11.60
N ALA A 187 -18.21 2.66 -12.67
CA ALA A 187 -17.93 3.21 -14.00
C ALA A 187 -17.92 4.77 -14.03
N SER A 188 -18.71 5.41 -13.17
CA SER A 188 -18.73 6.87 -12.98
C SER A 188 -17.46 7.38 -12.32
N GLU A 189 -16.95 6.68 -11.31
CA GLU A 189 -15.69 7.00 -10.63
C GLU A 189 -14.50 6.80 -11.56
N PHE A 190 -14.49 5.70 -12.34
CA PHE A 190 -13.48 5.48 -13.38
C PHE A 190 -13.48 6.60 -14.42
N ALA A 191 -14.65 7.04 -14.89
CA ALA A 191 -14.74 8.13 -15.87
C ALA A 191 -14.20 9.46 -15.32
N ILE A 192 -14.39 9.74 -14.03
CA ILE A 192 -13.81 10.91 -13.35
C ILE A 192 -12.30 10.77 -13.25
N ALA A 193 -11.79 9.65 -12.76
CA ALA A 193 -10.36 9.37 -12.63
C ALA A 193 -9.63 9.44 -13.98
N TRP A 194 -10.18 8.79 -15.02
CA TRP A 194 -9.65 8.83 -16.38
C TRP A 194 -9.55 10.26 -16.91
N LYS A 195 -10.60 11.06 -16.73
CA LYS A 195 -10.62 12.47 -17.17
C LYS A 195 -9.64 13.37 -16.38
N GLY A 196 -9.38 13.07 -15.11
CA GLY A 196 -8.48 13.84 -14.25
C GLY A 196 -7.00 13.45 -14.37
N LEU A 197 -6.70 12.18 -14.68
CA LEU A 197 -5.35 11.61 -14.66
C LEU A 197 -4.77 11.40 -16.06
N CYS A 198 -5.57 10.94 -17.01
CA CYS A 198 -5.13 10.60 -18.37
C CYS A 198 -5.09 11.83 -19.29
N VAL A 199 -4.59 12.95 -18.78
CA VAL A 199 -4.46 14.23 -19.48
C VAL A 199 -3.02 14.41 -19.96
N LYS A 200 -2.86 14.60 -21.27
CA LYS A 200 -1.53 14.71 -21.89
C LYS A 200 -1.00 16.13 -21.76
N ALA A 201 0.23 16.27 -21.26
CA ALA A 201 1.01 17.50 -21.30
C ALA A 201 1.86 17.59 -22.58
N ASP A 202 2.28 18.81 -22.96
CA ASP A 202 3.18 19.03 -24.10
C ASP A 202 4.55 18.35 -23.94
N THR A 203 4.91 17.97 -22.71
CA THR A 203 6.16 17.24 -22.39
C THR A 203 6.00 15.72 -22.41
N ASP A 204 4.80 15.19 -22.64
CA ASP A 204 4.54 13.75 -22.66
C ASP A 204 4.81 13.16 -24.04
N GLU A 205 5.64 12.13 -24.10
CA GLU A 205 6.06 11.54 -25.36
C GLU A 205 4.89 10.89 -26.12
N VAL A 206 4.88 11.01 -27.45
CA VAL A 206 3.74 10.58 -28.30
C VAL A 206 3.75 9.07 -28.58
N ASN A 207 4.88 8.39 -28.36
CA ASN A 207 5.02 6.96 -28.64
C ASN A 207 5.99 6.31 -27.64
N ILE A 208 5.45 5.54 -26.69
CA ILE A 208 6.22 4.77 -25.71
C ILE A 208 5.90 3.28 -25.94
N PRO A 209 6.87 2.47 -26.43
CA PRO A 209 6.65 1.05 -26.70
C PRO A 209 6.51 0.20 -25.42
#